data_AF-A0A3N0V8M6-F1
#
_entry.id   AF-A0A3N0V8M6-F1
#
_cell.length_a   1.000
_cell.length_b   1.000
_cell.length_c   1.000
_cell.angle_alpha   90.00
_cell.angle_beta   90.00
_cell.angle_gamma   90.00
#
_symmetry.space_group_name_H-M   'P 1'
#
loop_
_entity.id
_entity.type
_entity.pdbx_description
1 polymer ?
#
loop_
_entity_poly.entity_id
_entity_poly.type
_entity_poly.pdbx_seq_one_letter_code
_entity_poly.pdbx_strand_id
1 'polypeptide(L)'
;MQVPFDLLRRQTAPDVMAVADQVWEKRDHFIRWPREALLLMPGIVRIPYHTYSDELKAKLRAAKVAPDSRSNGPAIAAFLLAGGERPTRTAVGRSWSVHHIYDGQFPVGDTILRAVTDGRYFTHSAGLVAVHPLADALADEVPYFAWLLRLEAFRRFRFDPDHVFSHE
;
A
#
# COMPACT_ATOMS: atom_id res chain seq x y z
N MET A 1 -6.68 -3.59 -20.35
CA MET A 1 -8.02 -3.11 -19.94
C MET A 1 -7.82 -1.77 -19.26
N GLN A 2 -8.59 -0.73 -19.58
CA GLN A 2 -8.39 0.60 -18.98
C GLN A 2 -9.36 0.80 -17.81
N VAL A 3 -8.90 1.40 -16.70
CA VAL A 3 -9.79 1.76 -15.58
C VAL A 3 -10.74 2.87 -16.03
N PRO A 4 -12.07 2.68 -15.97
CA PRO A 4 -13.01 3.73 -16.32
C PRO A 4 -13.17 4.70 -15.13
N PHE A 5 -12.17 5.55 -14.85
CA PHE A 5 -12.20 6.48 -13.71
C PHE A 5 -13.48 7.32 -13.65
N ASP A 6 -13.98 7.81 -14.78
CA ASP A 6 -15.24 8.57 -14.86
C ASP A 6 -16.48 7.75 -14.43
N LEU A 7 -16.46 6.44 -14.66
CA LEU A 7 -17.53 5.56 -14.19
C LEU A 7 -17.45 5.38 -12.67
N LEU A 8 -16.24 5.11 -12.14
CA LEU A 8 -16.01 4.95 -10.70
C LEU A 8 -16.40 6.22 -9.93
N ARG A 9 -16.08 7.40 -10.47
CA ARG A 9 -16.51 8.69 -9.90
C ARG A 9 -18.03 8.80 -9.86
N ARG A 10 -18.72 8.52 -10.96
CA ARG A 10 -20.20 8.63 -11.07
C ARG A 10 -20.96 7.63 -10.19
N GLN A 11 -20.34 6.49 -9.87
CA GLN A 11 -20.94 5.47 -9.00
C GLN A 11 -20.77 5.77 -7.51
N THR A 12 -19.92 6.73 -7.15
CA THR A 12 -19.72 7.11 -5.75
C THR A 12 -20.67 8.25 -5.38
N ALA A 13 -21.24 8.21 -4.17
CA ALA A 13 -22.09 9.27 -3.66
C ALA A 13 -21.37 10.64 -3.70
N PRO A 14 -22.04 11.75 -4.10
CA PRO A 14 -21.38 13.04 -4.33
C PRO A 14 -20.62 13.61 -3.11
N ASP A 15 -21.16 13.42 -1.92
CA ASP A 15 -20.55 13.84 -0.65
C ASP A 15 -19.30 13.04 -0.32
N VAL A 16 -19.35 11.71 -0.49
CA VAL A 16 -18.18 10.83 -0.36
C VAL A 16 -17.11 11.18 -1.39
N MET A 17 -17.52 11.47 -2.64
CA MET A 17 -16.59 11.88 -3.70
C MET A 17 -15.92 13.22 -3.40
N ALA A 18 -16.64 14.19 -2.83
CA ALA A 18 -16.05 15.46 -2.41
C ALA A 18 -14.96 15.26 -1.34
N VAL A 19 -15.18 14.34 -0.39
CA VAL A 19 -14.16 13.96 0.61
C VAL A 19 -12.97 13.27 -0.06
N ALA A 20 -13.21 12.32 -0.96
CA ALA A 20 -12.16 11.60 -1.68
C ALA A 20 -11.27 12.56 -2.49
N ASP A 21 -11.87 13.52 -3.19
CA ASP A 21 -11.17 14.55 -3.94
C ASP A 21 -10.33 15.43 -3.02
N GLN A 22 -10.90 15.91 -1.91
CA GLN A 22 -10.17 16.75 -0.97
C GLN A 22 -8.96 16.04 -0.36
N VAL A 23 -9.11 14.76 -0.02
CA VAL A 23 -8.01 13.93 0.50
C VAL A 23 -6.95 13.71 -0.58
N TRP A 24 -7.35 13.46 -1.83
CA TRP A 24 -6.41 13.22 -2.94
C TRP A 24 -5.65 14.47 -3.39
N GLU A 25 -6.32 15.62 -3.45
CA GLU A 25 -5.69 16.91 -3.73
C GLU A 25 -4.58 17.22 -2.71
N LYS A 26 -4.80 16.85 -1.46
CA LYS A 26 -3.86 16.97 -0.35
C LYS A 26 -3.19 15.65 0.00
N ARG A 27 -3.02 14.73 -0.96
CA ARG A 27 -2.52 13.36 -0.71
C ARG A 27 -1.22 13.31 0.09
N ASP A 28 -0.31 14.26 -0.10
CA ASP A 28 0.94 14.34 0.67
C ASP A 28 0.72 14.75 2.15
N HIS A 29 -0.52 14.93 2.61
CA HIS A 29 -0.86 15.06 4.03
C HIS A 29 -1.53 13.79 4.59
N PHE A 30 -1.91 12.85 3.73
CA PHE A 30 -2.70 11.67 4.11
C PHE A 30 -2.04 10.35 3.71
N ILE A 31 -1.09 10.37 2.78
CA ILE A 31 -0.44 9.20 2.20
C ILE A 31 1.08 9.43 2.22
N ARG A 32 1.83 8.43 2.63
CA ARG A 32 3.30 8.39 2.53
C ARG A 32 3.69 7.18 1.71
N TRP A 33 4.38 7.43 0.60
CA TRP A 33 4.98 6.41 -0.26
C TRP A 33 6.38 6.07 0.24
N PRO A 34 6.88 4.85 -0.04
CA PRO A 34 8.32 4.60 0.07
C PRO A 34 9.08 5.42 -0.97
N ARG A 35 10.39 5.54 -0.79
CA ARG A 35 11.28 6.22 -1.73
C ARG A 35 11.59 5.37 -2.96
N GLU A 36 11.64 4.06 -2.79
CA GLU A 36 12.00 3.12 -3.85
C GLU A 36 11.17 1.83 -3.81
N ALA A 37 11.22 1.09 -4.91
CA ALA A 37 10.67 -0.25 -4.99
C ALA A 37 11.68 -1.28 -4.45
N LEU A 38 11.23 -2.11 -3.50
CA LEU A 38 12.03 -3.14 -2.83
C LEU A 38 11.15 -4.34 -2.55
N LEU A 39 11.59 -5.53 -2.94
CA LEU A 39 11.02 -6.80 -2.48
C LEU A 39 11.88 -7.34 -1.34
N LEU A 40 11.37 -7.32 -0.10
CA LEU A 40 12.18 -7.66 1.07
C LEU A 40 12.37 -9.17 1.26
N MET A 41 11.27 -9.92 1.19
CA MET A 41 11.23 -11.37 1.40
C MET A 41 10.38 -11.99 0.29
N PRO A 42 11.00 -12.43 -0.81
CA PRO A 42 10.28 -13.09 -1.90
C PRO A 42 9.58 -14.37 -1.42
N GLY A 43 8.37 -14.61 -1.90
CA GLY A 43 7.63 -15.86 -1.70
C GLY A 43 6.84 -15.98 -0.40
N ILE A 44 7.00 -15.06 0.55
CA ILE A 44 6.25 -15.12 1.83
C ILE A 44 4.89 -14.44 1.73
N VAL A 45 3.91 -14.96 2.45
CA VAL A 45 2.55 -14.42 2.57
C VAL A 45 2.24 -14.09 4.03
N ARG A 46 1.17 -13.36 4.30
CA ARG A 46 0.78 -12.98 5.65
C ARG A 46 0.40 -14.21 6.49
N ILE A 47 1.21 -14.49 7.50
CA ILE A 47 0.98 -15.49 8.55
C ILE A 47 1.10 -14.82 9.93
N PRO A 48 0.62 -15.40 11.03
CA PRO A 48 0.64 -14.74 12.34
C PRO A 48 2.01 -14.25 12.81
N TYR A 49 3.05 -15.06 12.59
CA TYR A 49 4.43 -14.75 12.96
C TYR A 49 5.43 -15.24 11.91
N HIS A 50 6.42 -14.40 11.62
CA HIS A 50 7.48 -14.64 10.64
C HIS A 50 8.85 -14.80 11.31
N THR A 51 9.76 -15.46 10.61
CA THR A 51 11.17 -15.56 11.01
C THR A 51 12.03 -14.76 10.05
N TYR A 52 12.87 -13.88 10.59
CA TYR A 52 13.89 -13.16 9.84
C TYR A 52 15.20 -13.93 9.93
N SER A 53 15.90 -14.06 8.80
CA SER A 53 17.30 -14.51 8.80
C SER A 53 18.18 -13.51 9.54
N ASP A 54 19.34 -13.94 10.02
CA ASP A 54 20.26 -13.05 10.74
C ASP A 54 20.83 -11.95 9.83
N GLU A 55 21.02 -12.26 8.55
CA GLU A 55 21.34 -11.28 7.51
C GLU A 55 20.27 -10.19 7.42
N LEU A 56 18.99 -10.58 7.37
CA LEU A 56 17.89 -9.62 7.27
C LEU A 56 17.75 -8.78 8.54
N LYS A 57 17.96 -9.38 9.72
CA LYS A 57 18.04 -8.63 10.99
C LYS A 57 19.20 -7.64 11.00
N ALA A 58 20.35 -7.99 10.42
CA ALA A 58 21.50 -7.09 10.31
C ALA A 58 21.18 -5.91 9.38
N LYS A 59 20.58 -6.18 8.21
CA LYS A 59 20.11 -5.15 7.27
C LYS A 59 19.12 -4.18 7.92
N LEU A 60 18.12 -4.70 8.64
CA LEU A 60 17.14 -3.88 9.36
C LEU A 60 17.79 -3.00 10.43
N ARG A 61 18.71 -3.56 11.22
CA ARG A 61 19.46 -2.80 12.24
C ARG A 61 20.31 -1.69 11.64
N ALA A 62 21.02 -1.95 10.54
CA ALA A 62 21.81 -0.95 9.84
C ALA A 62 20.94 0.24 9.35
N ALA A 63 19.70 -0.05 8.96
CA ALA A 63 18.70 0.96 8.57
C ALA A 63 17.89 1.54 9.74
N LYS A 64 18.22 1.20 11.00
CA LYS A 64 17.47 1.61 12.20
C LYS A 64 15.98 1.21 12.19
N VAL A 65 15.65 0.12 11.49
CA VAL A 65 14.32 -0.48 11.47
C VAL A 65 14.29 -1.64 12.45
N ALA A 66 13.32 -1.63 13.38
CA ALA A 66 13.13 -2.76 14.28
C ALA A 66 12.47 -3.93 13.52
N PRO A 67 13.00 -5.16 13.63
CA PRO A 67 12.33 -6.33 13.06
C PRO A 67 11.00 -6.58 13.78
N ASP A 68 9.91 -6.52 13.03
CA ASP A 68 8.57 -6.88 13.48
C ASP A 68 8.21 -8.25 12.89
N SER A 69 8.12 -9.27 13.73
CA SER A 69 7.77 -10.63 13.32
C SER A 69 6.28 -10.88 13.24
N ARG A 70 5.43 -9.95 13.69
CA ARG A 70 3.97 -10.15 13.66
C ARG A 70 3.43 -10.14 12.23
N SER A 71 2.15 -10.46 12.10
CA SER A 71 1.40 -10.57 10.83
C SER A 71 1.85 -9.65 9.69
N ASN A 72 1.68 -8.33 9.83
CA ASN A 72 2.09 -7.34 8.81
C ASN A 72 3.52 -6.82 8.97
N GLY A 73 4.28 -7.35 9.93
CA GLY A 73 5.61 -6.89 10.29
C GLY A 73 6.59 -6.87 9.10
N PRO A 74 6.68 -7.93 8.27
CA PRO A 74 7.53 -7.91 7.07
C PRO A 74 7.15 -6.86 6.02
N ALA A 75 5.86 -6.60 5.83
CA ALA A 75 5.41 -5.53 4.92
C ALA A 75 5.81 -4.15 5.47
N ILE A 76 5.62 -3.91 6.78
CA ILE A 76 6.07 -2.69 7.45
C ILE A 76 7.59 -2.53 7.33
N ALA A 77 8.35 -3.60 7.55
CA ALA A 77 9.79 -3.60 7.43
C ALA A 77 10.24 -3.29 6.00
N ALA A 78 9.58 -3.86 4.99
CA ALA A 78 9.85 -3.59 3.58
C ALA A 78 9.60 -2.12 3.24
N PHE A 79 8.47 -1.56 3.68
CA PHE A 79 8.12 -0.15 3.49
C PHE A 79 9.13 0.79 4.12
N LEU A 80 9.52 0.55 5.38
CA LEU A 80 10.49 1.39 6.09
C LEU A 80 11.90 1.29 5.50
N LEU A 81 12.34 0.08 5.13
CA LEU A 81 13.64 -0.12 4.47
C LEU A 81 13.72 0.58 3.12
N ALA A 82 12.62 0.63 2.39
CA ALA A 82 12.51 1.36 1.14
C ALA A 82 12.41 2.89 1.32
N GLY A 83 12.72 3.42 2.52
CA GLY A 83 12.70 4.84 2.85
C GLY A 83 11.31 5.42 3.11
N GLY A 84 10.31 4.57 3.33
CA GLY A 84 8.98 5.00 3.74
C GLY A 84 8.93 5.50 5.18
N GLU A 85 8.03 6.44 5.45
CA GLU A 85 7.82 7.01 6.78
C GLU A 85 6.42 6.69 7.29
N ARG A 86 6.30 6.40 8.59
CA ARG A 86 5.02 6.17 9.27
C ARG A 86 4.78 7.26 10.30
N PRO A 87 4.12 8.36 9.93
CA PRO A 87 3.84 9.45 10.86
C PRO A 87 3.12 8.96 12.11
N THR A 88 3.43 9.58 13.25
CA THR A 88 2.70 9.35 14.48
C THR A 88 1.29 9.94 14.36
N ARG A 89 0.30 9.23 14.89
CA ARG A 89 -1.06 9.73 15.10
C ARG A 89 -1.07 10.66 16.33
N THR A 90 -2.21 10.77 16.99
CA THR A 90 -2.40 11.61 18.17
C THR A 90 -1.70 11.12 19.43
N ALA A 91 -1.41 9.81 19.53
CA ALA A 91 -0.80 9.21 20.72
C ALA A 91 0.56 8.56 20.39
N VAL A 92 1.50 8.67 21.34
CA VAL A 92 2.81 8.02 21.27
C VAL A 92 2.62 6.51 21.09
N GLY A 93 3.39 5.93 20.18
CA GLY A 93 3.33 4.50 19.85
C GLY A 93 2.22 4.11 18.87
N ARG A 94 1.37 5.05 18.43
CA ARG A 94 0.40 4.80 17.36
C ARG A 94 0.83 5.54 16.10
N SER A 95 1.38 4.82 15.13
CA SER A 95 1.70 5.38 13.81
C SER A 95 0.63 5.04 12.78
N TRP A 96 0.70 5.68 11.63
CA TRP A 96 -0.10 5.32 10.47
C TRP A 96 0.08 3.83 10.11
N SER A 97 -1.01 3.23 9.64
CA SER A 97 -1.03 1.85 9.14
C SER A 97 -0.25 1.79 7.83
N VAL A 98 0.44 0.67 7.59
CA VAL A 98 0.94 0.35 6.24
C VAL A 98 -0.12 -0.50 5.56
N HIS A 99 -0.67 0.02 4.47
CA HIS A 99 -1.76 -0.55 3.68
C HIS A 99 -1.21 -1.11 2.35
N HIS A 100 -1.70 -2.28 1.96
CA HIS A 100 -1.42 -2.88 0.65
C HIS A 100 -2.45 -2.38 -0.36
N ILE A 101 -2.03 -1.63 -1.38
CA ILE A 101 -2.96 -1.04 -2.38
C ILE A 101 -3.68 -2.08 -3.27
N TYR A 102 -3.22 -3.33 -3.18
CA TYR A 102 -3.87 -4.52 -3.72
C TYR A 102 -4.25 -5.44 -2.56
N ASP A 103 -5.36 -5.14 -1.90
CA ASP A 103 -5.91 -5.86 -0.74
C ASP A 103 -7.00 -6.88 -1.11
N GLY A 104 -7.33 -6.97 -2.40
CA GLY A 104 -8.40 -7.79 -2.95
C GLY A 104 -9.76 -7.09 -3.01
N GLN A 105 -9.83 -5.79 -2.71
CA GLN A 105 -10.99 -4.98 -3.04
C GLN A 105 -10.90 -4.48 -4.48
N PHE A 106 -12.07 -4.23 -5.09
CA PHE A 106 -12.19 -3.63 -6.43
C PHE A 106 -11.31 -4.31 -7.50
N PRO A 107 -11.51 -5.61 -7.77
CA PRO A 107 -10.70 -6.37 -8.73
C PRO A 107 -10.94 -5.92 -10.18
N VAL A 108 -10.02 -6.27 -11.07
CA VAL A 108 -10.20 -6.17 -12.53
C VAL A 108 -10.49 -7.56 -13.09
N GLY A 109 -11.65 -7.71 -13.73
CA GLY A 109 -12.10 -9.01 -14.23
C GLY A 109 -12.30 -10.03 -13.11
N ASP A 110 -12.07 -11.31 -13.43
CA ASP A 110 -12.42 -12.42 -12.54
C ASP A 110 -11.32 -12.79 -11.53
N THR A 111 -10.13 -12.20 -11.64
CA THR A 111 -9.01 -12.50 -10.74
C THR A 111 -8.90 -11.44 -9.65
N ILE A 112 -8.93 -11.88 -8.40
CA ILE A 112 -8.78 -11.00 -7.23
C ILE A 112 -7.34 -11.03 -6.77
N LEU A 113 -6.56 -10.00 -7.13
CA LEU A 113 -5.23 -9.84 -6.58
C LEU A 113 -5.30 -9.34 -5.12
N ARG A 114 -4.79 -10.15 -4.21
CA ARG A 114 -4.64 -9.80 -2.79
C ARG A 114 -3.20 -10.03 -2.36
N ALA A 115 -2.45 -8.93 -2.21
CA ALA A 115 -1.02 -8.94 -1.92
C ALA A 115 -0.68 -9.67 -0.61
N VAL A 116 -1.53 -9.61 0.41
CA VAL A 116 -1.31 -10.32 1.68
C VAL A 116 -1.33 -11.84 1.54
N THR A 117 -1.89 -12.38 0.46
CA THR A 117 -1.92 -13.82 0.16
C THR A 117 -1.04 -14.18 -1.05
N ASP A 118 -0.28 -13.23 -1.58
CA ASP A 118 0.57 -13.43 -2.76
C ASP A 118 2.04 -13.18 -2.42
N GLY A 119 2.86 -14.23 -2.52
CA GLY A 119 4.28 -14.20 -2.18
C GLY A 119 5.12 -13.26 -3.05
N ARG A 120 4.59 -12.81 -4.20
CA ARG A 120 5.26 -11.85 -5.07
C ARG A 120 5.11 -10.41 -4.57
N TYR A 121 4.06 -10.13 -3.79
CA TYR A 121 3.63 -8.76 -3.51
C TYR A 121 3.54 -8.42 -2.02
N PHE A 122 3.41 -9.40 -1.13
CA PHE A 122 3.23 -9.15 0.30
C PHE A 122 4.31 -8.22 0.90
N THR A 123 5.56 -8.38 0.49
CA THR A 123 6.69 -7.54 0.95
C THR A 123 7.27 -6.65 -0.15
N HIS A 124 6.48 -6.36 -1.20
CA HIS A 124 6.90 -5.48 -2.27
C HIS A 124 6.52 -4.03 -1.94
N SER A 125 7.50 -3.19 -1.60
CA SER A 125 7.26 -1.81 -1.11
C SER A 125 6.47 -0.96 -2.09
N ALA A 126 6.62 -1.15 -3.40
CA ALA A 126 5.87 -0.39 -4.40
C ALA A 126 4.35 -0.57 -4.31
N GLY A 127 3.86 -1.65 -3.70
CA GLY A 127 2.45 -1.89 -3.41
C GLY A 127 2.02 -1.45 -2.00
N LEU A 128 2.88 -0.75 -1.26
CA LEU A 128 2.67 -0.36 0.13
C LEU A 128 2.65 1.16 0.29
N VAL A 129 1.75 1.62 1.14
CA VAL A 129 1.67 3.03 1.56
C VAL A 129 1.45 3.12 3.05
N ALA A 130 2.04 4.10 3.73
CA ALA A 130 1.54 4.47 5.05
C ALA A 130 0.40 5.46 4.89
N VAL A 131 -0.75 5.16 5.50
CA VAL A 131 -2.00 5.89 5.28
C VAL A 131 -2.58 6.46 6.57
N HIS A 132 -3.00 7.72 6.48
CA HIS A 132 -3.79 8.37 7.50
C HIS A 132 -5.15 7.69 7.60
N PRO A 133 -5.76 7.55 8.80
CA PRO A 133 -7.05 6.84 8.97
C PRO A 133 -8.17 7.27 8.00
N LEU A 134 -8.23 8.56 7.65
CA LEU A 134 -9.20 9.04 6.65
C LEU A 134 -8.94 8.47 5.25
N ALA A 135 -7.68 8.42 4.80
CA ALA A 135 -7.32 7.82 3.52
C ALA A 135 -7.41 6.29 3.53
N ASP A 136 -7.17 5.67 4.69
CA ASP A 136 -7.33 4.22 4.88
C ASP A 136 -8.79 3.81 4.66
N ALA A 137 -9.74 4.53 5.28
CA ALA A 137 -11.18 4.29 5.07
C ALA A 137 -11.60 4.51 3.60
N LEU A 138 -11.08 5.54 2.93
CA LEU A 138 -11.36 5.77 1.52
C LEU A 138 -10.77 4.67 0.62
N ALA A 139 -9.59 4.15 0.94
CA ALA A 139 -8.98 3.05 0.20
C ALA A 139 -9.80 1.76 0.29
N ASP A 140 -10.41 1.50 1.45
CA ASP A 140 -11.24 0.32 1.69
C ASP A 140 -12.64 0.43 1.05
N GLU A 141 -13.24 1.63 1.04
CA GLU A 141 -14.67 1.79 0.72
C GLU A 141 -14.95 2.46 -0.63
N VAL A 142 -13.99 3.22 -1.18
CA VAL A 142 -14.19 4.03 -2.39
C VAL A 142 -13.34 3.49 -3.55
N PRO A 143 -13.95 2.77 -4.52
CA PRO A 143 -13.22 2.18 -5.64
C PRO A 143 -12.32 3.18 -6.37
N TYR A 144 -12.84 4.40 -6.59
CA TYR A 144 -12.09 5.48 -7.24
C TYR A 144 -10.77 5.80 -6.51
N PHE A 145 -10.81 5.88 -5.18
CA PHE A 145 -9.64 6.23 -4.37
C PHE A 145 -8.61 5.09 -4.34
N ALA A 146 -9.06 3.83 -4.21
CA ALA A 146 -8.20 2.67 -4.33
C ALA A 146 -7.47 2.62 -5.70
N TRP A 147 -8.19 2.93 -6.79
CA TRP A 147 -7.61 2.98 -8.13
C TRP A 147 -6.62 4.12 -8.33
N LEU A 148 -6.84 5.27 -7.70
CA LEU A 148 -5.88 6.36 -7.68
C LEU A 148 -4.55 5.96 -7.00
N LEU A 149 -4.62 5.19 -5.90
CA LEU A 149 -3.41 4.65 -5.27
C LEU A 149 -2.64 3.72 -6.22
N ARG A 150 -3.34 2.81 -6.93
CA ARG A 150 -2.70 1.90 -7.89
C ARG A 150 -2.06 2.66 -9.07
N LEU A 151 -2.75 3.67 -9.60
CA LEU A 151 -2.22 4.53 -10.65
C LEU A 151 -0.96 5.28 -10.19
N GLU A 152 -0.97 5.82 -8.97
CA GLU A 152 0.19 6.51 -8.40
C GLU A 152 1.37 5.56 -8.17
N ALA A 153 1.13 4.32 -7.74
CA ALA A 153 2.17 3.29 -7.65
C ALA A 153 2.78 2.96 -9.01
N PHE A 154 1.96 2.87 -10.07
CA PHE A 154 2.46 2.72 -11.44
C PHE A 154 3.32 3.91 -11.86
N ARG A 155 2.87 5.15 -11.61
CA ARG A 155 3.64 6.36 -11.95
C ARG A 155 4.98 6.43 -11.23
N ARG A 156 5.01 6.04 -9.96
CA ARG A 156 6.23 6.10 -9.13
C ARG A 156 7.20 4.96 -9.39
N PHE A 157 6.70 3.75 -9.59
CA PHE A 157 7.51 2.53 -9.52
C PHE A 157 7.31 1.59 -10.69
N ARG A 158 6.43 1.93 -11.65
CA ARG A 158 5.92 1.01 -12.69
C ARG A 158 5.29 -0.25 -12.10
N PHE A 159 4.75 -0.14 -10.89
CA PHE A 159 4.11 -1.25 -10.19
C PHE A 159 2.65 -1.38 -10.62
N ASP A 160 2.41 -2.29 -11.56
CA ASP A 160 1.08 -2.61 -12.10
C ASP A 160 0.91 -4.13 -12.27
N PRO A 161 0.74 -4.88 -11.15
CA PRO A 161 0.51 -6.32 -11.17
C PRO A 161 -0.65 -6.80 -12.05
N ASP A 162 -1.69 -5.97 -12.23
CA ASP A 162 -2.88 -6.31 -13.00
C ASP A 162 -2.75 -5.89 -14.49
N HIS A 163 -1.63 -5.28 -14.88
CA HIS A 163 -1.36 -4.82 -16.25
C HIS A 163 -2.44 -3.90 -16.83
N VAL A 164 -2.96 -2.99 -16.00
CA VAL A 164 -4.06 -2.09 -16.33
C VAL A 164 -3.55 -0.76 -16.90
N PHE A 165 -2.36 -0.32 -16.49
CA PHE A 165 -1.78 0.98 -16.82
C PHE A 165 -0.59 0.89 -17.78
N SER A 166 -0.05 -0.30 -18.03
CA SER A 166 1.12 -0.57 -18.88
C SER A 166 0.98 -0.15 -20.37
N HIS A 167 -0.18 0.39 -20.77
CA HIS A 167 -0.47 0.88 -22.11
C HIS A 167 -0.61 2.42 -22.21
N GLU A 168 -0.29 3.17 -21.15
CA GLU A 168 -0.22 4.65 -21.16
C GLU A 168 1.13 5.20 -21.60
#